data_AF-A0A7J9FTQ0-F1
#
_entry.id   AF-A0A7J9FTQ0-F1
#
_cell.length_a   1.000
_cell.length_b   1.000
_cell.length_c   1.000
_cell.angle_alpha   90.00
_cell.angle_beta   90.00
_cell.angle_gamma   90.00
#
_symmetry.space_group_name_H-M   'P 1'
#
loop_
_entity.id
_entity.type
_entity.pdbx_description
1 polymer ?
#
loop_
_entity_poly.entity_id
_entity_poly.type
_entity_poly.pdbx_seq_one_letter_code
_entity_poly.pdbx_strand_id
1 'polypeptide(L)'
;MAILQNLQDEDVEWKAPWMVPDEILYQCGNFDWVPLLGIWEAIGYTPLLVLRQYISRQFIPATQGLAQCEFSYKGDNYKRKIREMSSAWKQIHWMKRFIVGAMTTPEYYGWWSKRVNDNIPRPREEGVRSIEEYLQVVPSEIEIIKQDFENRNSELGKKIEQLEEKKMHLRLDVDVQKLETEKLRKGKNKAEKDLDSLKIDYKKLRLSMKTAGLGKTSE
;
A
#
# COMPACT_ATOMS: atom_id res chain seq x y z
N MET A 1 -5.76 15.73 33.68
CA MET A 1 -6.15 15.24 32.33
C MET A 1 -6.61 16.42 31.48
N ALA A 2 -5.70 17.11 30.79
CA ALA A 2 -6.02 18.36 30.07
C ALA A 2 -5.43 18.45 28.65
N ILE A 3 -4.80 17.38 28.14
CA ILE A 3 -4.03 17.44 26.89
C ILE A 3 -4.95 17.45 25.65
N LEU A 4 -6.19 16.95 25.76
CA LEU A 4 -7.11 16.80 24.63
C LEU A 4 -8.17 17.90 24.50
N GLN A 5 -8.27 18.83 25.46
CA GLN A 5 -9.36 19.82 25.50
C GLN A 5 -9.19 21.01 24.55
N ASN A 6 -7.96 21.25 24.06
CA ASN A 6 -7.63 22.41 23.21
C ASN A 6 -7.31 22.05 21.76
N LEU A 7 -7.48 20.77 21.37
CA LEU A 7 -7.23 20.34 20.00
C LEU A 7 -8.32 20.89 19.08
N GLN A 8 -7.91 21.53 17.99
CA GLN A 8 -8.79 21.86 16.86
C GLN A 8 -8.93 20.66 15.92
N ASP A 9 -9.89 20.70 15.02
CA ASP A 9 -10.09 19.64 14.00
C ASP A 9 -8.82 19.44 13.14
N GLU A 10 -8.02 20.50 12.94
CA GLU A 10 -6.75 20.41 12.18
C GLU A 10 -5.62 19.73 12.97
N ASP A 11 -5.70 19.69 14.30
CA ASP A 11 -4.66 19.10 15.15
C ASP A 11 -4.79 17.57 15.27
N VAL A 12 -5.88 16.99 14.76
CA VAL A 12 -6.20 15.56 14.90
C VAL A 12 -6.09 14.84 13.55
N GLU A 13 -5.02 14.07 13.38
CA GLU A 13 -4.91 13.15 12.25
C GLU A 13 -5.60 11.82 12.58
N TRP A 14 -6.68 11.52 11.86
CA TRP A 14 -7.46 10.28 12.02
C TRP A 14 -6.85 9.08 11.31
N LYS A 15 -5.62 9.20 10.83
CA LYS A 15 -4.94 8.22 9.99
C LYS A 15 -3.69 7.71 10.70
N ALA A 16 -3.49 6.40 10.65
CA ALA A 16 -2.17 5.85 10.96
C ALA A 16 -1.22 6.17 9.78
N PRO A 17 -0.01 6.73 10.00
CA PRO A 17 0.88 7.17 8.92
C PRO A 17 1.18 6.10 7.86
N TRP A 18 1.16 4.84 8.25
CA TRP A 18 1.38 3.66 7.42
C TRP A 18 0.11 3.12 6.71
N MET A 19 -1.09 3.58 7.07
CA MET A 19 -2.35 3.12 6.51
C MET A 19 -2.72 3.95 5.27
N VAL A 20 -2.32 3.46 4.09
CA VAL A 20 -2.69 4.04 2.78
C VAL A 20 -3.50 3.07 1.92
N PRO A 21 -4.62 2.49 2.40
CA PRO A 21 -5.43 1.61 1.57
C PRO A 21 -6.15 2.42 0.49
N ASP A 22 -5.97 2.01 -0.78
CA ASP A 22 -6.63 2.62 -1.95
C ASP A 22 -8.07 2.14 -2.14
N GLU A 23 -8.46 1.11 -1.41
CA GLU A 23 -9.79 0.50 -1.44
C GLU A 23 -10.31 0.30 -0.02
N ILE A 24 -11.62 0.43 0.13
CA ILE A 24 -12.33 0.29 1.39
C ILE A 24 -13.31 -0.86 1.22
N LEU A 25 -13.11 -1.96 1.94
CA LEU A 25 -14.14 -2.98 2.12
C LEU A 25 -15.29 -2.30 2.85
N TYR A 26 -16.52 -2.39 2.35
CA TYR A 26 -17.67 -1.72 2.99
C TYR A 26 -18.90 -2.61 3.13
N GLN A 27 -18.99 -3.71 2.39
CA GLN A 27 -20.17 -4.57 2.34
C GLN A 27 -19.76 -6.03 2.17
N CYS A 28 -20.57 -6.92 2.75
CA CYS A 28 -20.35 -8.35 2.78
C CYS A 28 -21.67 -9.07 2.47
N GLY A 29 -21.77 -9.75 1.34
CA GLY A 29 -23.03 -10.28 0.81
C GLY A 29 -24.10 -9.19 0.75
N ASN A 30 -25.23 -9.43 1.42
CA ASN A 30 -26.35 -8.49 1.50
C ASN A 30 -26.27 -7.56 2.73
N PHE A 31 -25.18 -7.58 3.51
CA PHE A 31 -25.00 -6.70 4.65
C PHE A 31 -24.35 -5.39 4.22
N ASP A 32 -24.98 -4.25 4.53
CA ASP A 32 -24.41 -2.90 4.34
C ASP A 32 -23.24 -2.58 5.30
N TRP A 33 -22.71 -3.62 5.96
CA TRP A 33 -21.64 -3.59 6.93
C TRP A 33 -20.83 -4.89 6.86
N VAL A 34 -19.67 -4.90 7.50
CA VAL A 34 -18.72 -6.01 7.50
C VAL A 34 -18.86 -6.80 8.81
N PRO A 35 -19.30 -8.07 8.77
CA PRO A 35 -19.45 -8.88 9.98
C PRO A 35 -18.09 -9.32 10.51
N LEU A 36 -17.71 -8.83 11.70
CA LEU A 36 -16.53 -9.27 12.42
C LEU A 36 -16.92 -10.31 13.46
N LEU A 37 -16.41 -11.53 13.28
CA LEU A 37 -16.60 -12.63 14.23
C LEU A 37 -15.50 -12.55 15.29
N GLY A 38 -15.83 -12.05 16.47
CA GLY A 38 -14.93 -12.04 17.62
C GLY A 38 -14.94 -13.37 18.38
N ILE A 39 -14.17 -13.45 19.46
CA ILE A 39 -14.06 -14.67 20.30
C ILE A 39 -15.36 -14.94 21.07
N TRP A 40 -16.03 -13.88 21.52
CA TRP A 40 -17.20 -13.97 22.39
C TRP A 40 -18.50 -13.61 21.69
N GLU A 41 -18.43 -12.68 20.75
CA GLU A 41 -19.57 -12.08 20.05
C GLU A 41 -19.18 -11.74 18.62
N ALA A 42 -20.19 -11.60 17.77
CA ALA A 42 -20.04 -11.04 16.45
C ALA A 42 -20.56 -9.60 16.46
N ILE A 43 -19.86 -8.71 15.77
CA ILE A 43 -20.25 -7.29 15.61
C ILE A 43 -20.26 -6.92 14.13
N GLY A 44 -21.05 -5.93 13.76
CA GLY A 44 -20.98 -5.30 12.45
C GLY A 44 -20.07 -4.08 12.47
N TYR A 45 -18.96 -4.16 11.77
CA TYR A 45 -18.14 -3.01 11.48
C TYR A 45 -18.69 -2.29 10.26
N THR A 46 -18.90 -0.97 10.36
CA THR A 46 -19.35 -0.16 9.22
C THR A 46 -18.25 0.82 8.80
N PRO A 47 -17.35 0.42 7.89
CA PRO A 47 -16.26 1.24 7.35
C PRO A 47 -16.72 2.61 6.85
N LEU A 48 -17.93 2.70 6.30
CA LEU A 48 -18.51 3.94 5.80
C LEU A 48 -18.78 4.99 6.89
N LEU A 49 -18.80 4.61 8.18
CA LEU A 49 -18.93 5.55 9.30
C LEU A 49 -17.61 6.25 9.65
N VAL A 50 -16.48 5.77 9.13
CA VAL A 50 -15.13 6.23 9.50
C VAL A 50 -14.29 6.60 8.27
N LEU A 51 -14.93 7.05 7.20
CA LEU A 51 -14.27 7.42 5.93
C LEU A 51 -13.23 8.53 6.09
N ARG A 52 -13.34 9.35 7.13
CA ARG A 52 -12.30 10.35 7.49
C ARG A 52 -10.94 9.72 7.75
N GLN A 53 -10.88 8.52 8.35
CA GLN A 53 -9.63 7.77 8.57
C GLN A 53 -8.96 7.38 7.24
N TYR A 54 -9.76 7.26 6.19
CA TYR A 54 -9.36 6.94 4.83
C TYR A 54 -9.20 8.19 3.94
N ILE A 55 -9.17 9.40 4.51
CA ILE A 55 -9.10 10.68 3.75
C ILE A 55 -10.16 10.73 2.63
N SER A 56 -11.33 10.18 2.92
CA SER A 56 -12.46 10.14 2.00
C SER A 56 -13.59 11.00 2.52
N ARG A 57 -14.38 11.57 1.60
CA ARG A 57 -15.53 12.41 1.96
C ARG A 57 -16.51 11.63 2.82
N GLN A 58 -16.75 12.11 4.04
CA GLN A 58 -17.73 11.53 4.95
C GLN A 58 -19.15 11.96 4.57
N PHE A 59 -20.02 10.96 4.41
CA PHE A 59 -21.46 11.12 4.15
C PHE A 59 -22.26 10.25 5.13
N ILE A 60 -23.59 10.34 5.10
CA ILE A 60 -24.50 9.53 5.91
C ILE A 60 -24.59 8.12 5.29
N PRO A 61 -24.03 7.06 5.90
CA PRO A 61 -24.12 5.73 5.33
C PRO A 61 -25.49 5.09 5.60
N ALA A 62 -25.79 4.04 4.85
CA ALA A 62 -26.90 3.15 5.19
C ALA A 62 -26.60 2.49 6.54
N THR A 63 -27.49 2.68 7.52
CA THR A 63 -27.39 2.04 8.84
C THR A 63 -28.45 0.97 9.04
N GLN A 64 -29.09 0.51 7.96
CA GLN A 64 -30.14 -0.50 8.03
C GLN A 64 -29.53 -1.81 8.53
N GLY A 65 -30.18 -2.44 9.51
CA GLY A 65 -29.72 -3.69 10.10
C GLY A 65 -28.49 -3.57 11.01
N LEU A 66 -27.94 -2.35 11.23
CA LEU A 66 -26.80 -2.17 12.13
C LEU A 66 -27.16 -2.57 13.58
N ALA A 67 -28.37 -2.28 14.06
CA ALA A 67 -28.81 -2.75 15.38
C ALA A 67 -28.90 -4.28 15.50
N GLN A 68 -28.94 -5.00 14.38
CA GLN A 68 -29.01 -6.46 14.33
C GLN A 68 -27.63 -7.10 14.09
N CYS A 69 -26.59 -6.27 13.96
CA CYS A 69 -25.24 -6.72 13.63
C CYS A 69 -24.51 -7.40 14.79
N GLU A 70 -24.95 -7.10 16.02
CA GLU A 70 -24.36 -7.62 17.25
C GLU A 70 -25.14 -8.86 17.72
N PHE A 71 -24.44 -9.95 17.98
CA PHE A 71 -25.01 -11.09 18.69
C PHE A 71 -23.95 -11.90 19.45
N SER A 72 -24.36 -12.51 20.55
CA SER A 72 -23.53 -13.40 21.35
C SER A 72 -23.66 -14.85 20.90
N TYR A 73 -22.59 -15.64 21.04
CA TYR A 73 -22.61 -17.07 20.73
C TYR A 73 -23.43 -17.91 21.72
N LYS A 74 -23.91 -17.31 22.81
CA LYS A 74 -24.80 -17.94 23.79
C LYS A 74 -26.28 -17.79 23.43
N GLY A 75 -26.62 -16.88 22.51
CA GLY A 75 -28.00 -16.65 22.09
C GLY A 75 -28.57 -17.75 21.19
N ASP A 76 -29.88 -17.84 21.13
CA ASP A 76 -30.57 -18.76 20.23
C ASP A 76 -30.20 -18.49 18.77
N ASN A 77 -30.12 -19.56 17.98
CA ASN A 77 -29.87 -19.51 16.54
C ASN A 77 -28.48 -18.96 16.11
N TYR A 78 -27.52 -18.81 17.03
CA TYR A 78 -26.18 -18.27 16.73
C TYR A 78 -25.45 -19.05 15.61
N LYS A 79 -25.58 -20.39 15.57
CA LYS A 79 -24.97 -21.23 14.52
C LYS A 79 -25.50 -20.89 13.12
N ARG A 80 -26.76 -20.48 12.99
CA ARG A 80 -27.32 -20.03 11.72
C ARG A 80 -26.73 -18.68 11.31
N LYS A 81 -26.69 -17.73 12.25
CA LYS A 81 -26.08 -16.40 12.04
C LYS A 81 -24.61 -16.50 11.63
N ILE A 82 -23.83 -17.35 12.29
CA ILE A 82 -22.43 -17.61 11.90
C ILE A 82 -22.36 -18.12 10.45
N ARG A 83 -23.17 -19.10 10.07
CA ARG A 83 -23.18 -19.61 8.68
C ARG A 83 -23.58 -18.56 7.66
N GLU A 84 -24.55 -17.70 7.98
CA GLU A 84 -24.95 -16.57 7.14
C GLU A 84 -23.79 -15.59 6.95
N MET A 85 -23.14 -15.18 8.04
CA MET A 85 -21.96 -14.29 8.00
C MET A 85 -20.81 -14.91 7.23
N SER A 86 -20.43 -16.17 7.52
CA SER A 86 -19.37 -16.88 6.80
C SER A 86 -19.69 -17.03 5.31
N SER A 87 -20.97 -17.14 4.93
CA SER A 87 -21.38 -17.18 3.53
C SER A 87 -21.28 -15.80 2.88
N ALA A 88 -21.67 -14.74 3.60
CA ALA A 88 -21.53 -13.37 3.13
C ALA A 88 -20.06 -13.00 2.87
N TRP A 89 -19.11 -13.50 3.68
CA TRP A 89 -17.67 -13.30 3.48
C TRP A 89 -17.13 -13.84 2.15
N LYS A 90 -17.88 -14.70 1.45
CA LYS A 90 -17.54 -15.14 0.09
C LYS A 90 -17.84 -14.08 -0.97
N GLN A 91 -18.61 -13.04 -0.62
CA GLN A 91 -19.05 -11.96 -1.50
C GLN A 91 -18.71 -10.60 -0.88
N ILE A 92 -17.44 -10.22 -0.98
CA ILE A 92 -16.96 -8.93 -0.46
C ILE A 92 -17.07 -7.83 -1.51
N HIS A 93 -17.49 -6.65 -1.09
CA HIS A 93 -17.62 -5.49 -1.95
C HIS A 93 -16.67 -4.37 -1.51
N TRP A 94 -15.87 -3.91 -2.47
CA TRP A 94 -14.85 -2.90 -2.28
C TRP A 94 -15.24 -1.62 -3.00
N MET A 95 -14.95 -0.49 -2.36
CA MET A 95 -15.12 0.84 -2.93
C MET A 95 -13.75 1.46 -3.12
N LYS A 96 -13.52 2.06 -4.30
CA LYS A 96 -12.32 2.85 -4.53
C LYS A 96 -12.33 4.11 -3.65
N ARG A 97 -11.19 4.42 -3.04
CA ARG A 97 -11.01 5.65 -2.26
C ARG A 97 -11.17 6.88 -3.16
N PHE A 98 -11.95 7.87 -2.69
CA PHE A 98 -12.10 9.16 -3.37
C PHE A 98 -11.51 10.28 -2.53
N ILE A 99 -10.42 10.88 -3.00
CA ILE A 99 -9.79 12.04 -2.37
C ILE A 99 -10.55 13.29 -2.83
N VAL A 100 -11.31 13.91 -1.92
CA VAL A 100 -12.06 15.14 -2.19
C VAL A 100 -11.78 16.14 -1.06
N GLY A 101 -11.40 17.37 -1.41
CA GLY A 101 -10.89 18.39 -0.48
C GLY A 101 -11.86 18.87 0.62
N ALA A 102 -13.14 18.48 0.58
CA ALA A 102 -14.08 18.68 1.69
C ALA A 102 -14.35 17.34 2.38
N MET A 103 -13.83 17.20 3.61
CA MET A 103 -13.81 15.94 4.34
C MET A 103 -15.19 15.49 4.87
N THR A 104 -16.20 16.37 4.93
CA THR A 104 -17.52 16.03 5.50
C THR A 104 -18.64 16.89 4.92
N THR A 105 -19.82 16.29 4.71
CA THR A 105 -21.01 17.02 4.28
C THR A 105 -21.74 17.68 5.46
N PRO A 106 -22.36 18.87 5.30
CA PRO A 106 -23.14 19.51 6.36
C PRO A 106 -24.26 18.61 6.92
N GLU A 107 -24.87 17.79 6.06
CA GLU A 107 -25.93 16.85 6.44
C GLU A 107 -25.42 15.77 7.39
N TYR A 108 -24.15 15.33 7.20
CA TYR A 108 -23.53 14.37 8.09
C TYR A 108 -23.40 14.91 9.52
N TYR A 109 -23.03 16.19 9.69
CA TYR A 109 -22.97 16.81 11.01
C TYR A 109 -24.34 16.82 11.69
N GLY A 110 -25.39 17.24 10.97
CA GLY A 110 -26.75 17.24 11.51
C GLY A 110 -27.27 15.84 11.86
N TRP A 111 -26.88 14.82 11.08
CA TRP A 111 -27.22 13.42 11.36
C TRP A 111 -26.42 12.86 12.55
N TRP A 112 -25.12 13.15 12.64
CA TRP A 112 -24.25 12.70 13.71
C TRP A 112 -24.65 13.30 15.07
N SER A 113 -24.93 14.60 15.14
CA SER A 113 -25.36 15.27 16.38
C SER A 113 -26.66 14.70 16.95
N LYS A 114 -27.54 14.15 16.11
CA LYS A 114 -28.76 13.46 16.56
C LYS A 114 -28.44 12.09 17.19
N ARG A 115 -27.49 11.33 16.63
CA ARG A 115 -27.10 10.00 17.14
C ARG A 115 -26.36 10.02 18.48
N VAL A 116 -25.63 11.07 18.82
CA VAL A 116 -24.85 11.16 20.07
C VAL A 116 -25.76 10.97 21.29
N ASN A 117 -27.03 11.35 21.19
CA ASN A 117 -28.01 11.20 22.28
C ASN A 117 -28.64 9.80 22.37
N ASP A 118 -28.53 8.98 21.32
CA ASP A 118 -29.19 7.67 21.23
C ASP A 118 -28.27 6.49 21.58
N ASN A 119 -26.94 6.70 21.66
CA ASN A 119 -25.94 5.63 21.77
C ASN A 119 -25.06 5.68 23.02
N ILE A 120 -25.53 6.26 24.14
CA ILE A 120 -24.85 6.02 25.43
C ILE A 120 -25.05 4.53 25.72
N PRO A 121 -24.02 3.67 25.67
CA PRO A 121 -24.20 2.28 26.01
C PRO A 121 -24.58 2.25 27.48
N ARG A 122 -25.79 1.81 27.79
CA ARG A 122 -26.16 1.47 29.15
C ARG A 122 -25.16 0.39 29.59
N PRO A 123 -24.42 0.56 30.70
CA PRO A 123 -23.54 -0.50 31.18
C PRO A 123 -24.38 -1.77 31.34
N ARG A 124 -24.02 -2.86 30.68
CA ARG A 124 -24.71 -4.14 30.90
C ARG A 124 -24.44 -4.54 32.36
N GLU A 125 -25.48 -4.59 33.18
CA GLU A 125 -25.41 -5.00 34.60
C GLU A 125 -25.19 -6.51 34.78
N GLU A 126 -25.15 -7.29 33.70
CA GLU A 126 -24.96 -8.75 33.78
C GLU A 126 -23.48 -9.13 33.66
N GLY A 127 -22.88 -9.36 34.83
CA GLY A 127 -21.70 -10.23 34.99
C GLY A 127 -20.38 -9.57 34.63
N VAL A 128 -19.96 -8.57 35.42
CA VAL A 128 -18.61 -8.00 35.36
C VAL A 128 -17.60 -9.06 35.83
N ARG A 129 -17.14 -9.91 34.90
CA ARG A 129 -15.75 -10.35 34.97
C ARG A 129 -14.90 -9.13 34.68
N SER A 130 -13.88 -8.89 35.50
CA SER A 130 -13.00 -7.74 35.29
C SER A 130 -12.34 -7.86 33.92
N ILE A 131 -12.06 -6.72 33.28
CA ILE A 131 -11.27 -6.68 32.03
C ILE A 131 -9.95 -7.47 32.20
N GLU A 132 -9.40 -7.49 33.41
CA GLU A 132 -8.22 -8.28 33.79
C GLU A 132 -8.40 -9.80 33.64
N GLU A 133 -9.58 -10.37 33.96
CA GLU A 133 -9.86 -11.80 33.74
C GLU A 133 -9.94 -12.16 32.25
N TYR A 134 -10.49 -11.27 31.40
CA TYR A 134 -10.49 -11.46 29.95
C TYR A 134 -9.08 -11.34 29.35
N LEU A 135 -8.28 -10.41 29.88
CA LEU A 135 -6.90 -10.19 29.46
C LEU A 135 -5.94 -11.26 29.96
N GLN A 136 -6.32 -12.18 30.86
CA GLN A 136 -5.46 -13.30 31.28
C GLN A 136 -5.50 -14.51 30.33
N VAL A 137 -6.59 -14.70 29.57
CA VAL A 137 -6.76 -15.86 28.66
C VAL A 137 -6.26 -15.55 27.24
N VAL A 138 -6.30 -14.28 26.83
CA VAL A 138 -5.90 -13.76 25.52
C VAL A 138 -4.39 -13.46 25.31
N PRO A 139 -3.49 -13.38 26.33
CA PRO A 139 -2.08 -13.02 26.12
C PRO A 139 -1.36 -13.92 25.13
N SER A 140 -1.59 -15.23 25.19
CA SER A 140 -0.84 -16.22 24.41
C SER A 140 -1.09 -16.12 22.91
N GLU A 141 -2.34 -15.90 22.47
CA GLU A 141 -2.66 -15.76 21.05
C GLU A 141 -2.14 -14.43 20.47
N ILE A 142 -2.24 -13.33 21.24
CA ILE A 142 -1.69 -12.03 20.84
C ILE A 142 -0.16 -12.08 20.78
N GLU A 143 0.48 -12.75 21.74
CA GLU A 143 1.93 -12.93 21.79
C GLU A 143 2.44 -13.75 20.59
N ILE A 144 1.70 -14.80 20.20
CA ILE A 144 1.97 -15.58 18.98
C ILE A 144 1.84 -14.69 17.73
N ILE A 145 0.76 -13.90 17.60
CA ILE A 145 0.56 -13.02 16.44
C ILE A 145 1.65 -11.94 16.36
N LYS A 146 2.01 -11.37 17.51
CA LYS A 146 3.09 -10.37 17.61
C LYS A 146 4.43 -10.98 17.17
N GLN A 147 4.74 -12.19 17.61
CA GLN A 147 5.95 -12.90 17.20
C GLN A 147 5.95 -13.19 15.70
N ASP A 148 4.82 -13.63 15.13
CA ASP A 148 4.71 -13.91 13.70
C ASP A 148 4.89 -12.62 12.86
N PHE A 149 4.37 -11.50 13.34
CA PHE A 149 4.56 -10.19 12.74
C PHE A 149 6.02 -9.72 12.80
N GLU A 150 6.68 -9.86 13.95
CA GLU A 150 8.11 -9.54 14.12
C GLU A 150 8.99 -10.40 13.20
N ASN A 151 8.69 -11.69 13.08
CA ASN A 151 9.40 -12.61 12.18
C ASN A 151 9.27 -12.19 10.71
N ARG A 152 8.04 -11.88 10.25
CA ARG A 152 7.80 -11.39 8.88
C ARG A 152 8.51 -10.07 8.60
N ASN A 153 8.50 -9.15 9.56
CA ASN A 153 9.21 -7.87 9.42
C ASN A 153 10.73 -8.07 9.33
N SER A 154 11.30 -9.00 10.10
CA SER A 154 12.72 -9.35 9.99
C SER A 154 13.06 -9.96 8.63
N GLU A 155 12.20 -10.84 8.10
CA GLU A 155 12.37 -11.42 6.77
C GLU A 155 12.31 -10.36 5.67
N LEU A 156 11.34 -9.42 5.76
CA LEU A 156 11.24 -8.30 4.84
C LEU A 156 12.45 -7.37 4.93
N GLY A 157 12.95 -7.08 6.14
CA GLY A 157 14.16 -6.29 6.36
C GLY A 157 15.37 -6.90 5.64
N LYS A 158 15.58 -8.22 5.77
CA LYS A 158 16.65 -8.94 5.04
C LYS A 158 16.50 -8.87 3.53
N LYS A 159 15.26 -8.98 3.01
CA LYS A 159 14.99 -8.84 1.56
C LYS A 159 15.28 -7.43 1.06
N ILE A 160 14.97 -6.40 1.85
CA ILE A 160 15.29 -5.00 1.52
C ILE A 160 16.80 -4.81 1.43
N GLU A 161 17.55 -5.26 2.44
CA GLU A 161 19.02 -5.16 2.46
C GLU A 161 19.65 -5.85 1.23
N GLN A 162 19.21 -7.08 0.91
CA GLN A 162 19.67 -7.79 -0.29
C GLN A 162 19.36 -7.04 -1.60
N LEU A 163 18.20 -6.40 -1.69
CA LEU A 163 17.83 -5.61 -2.87
C LEU A 163 18.67 -4.33 -2.97
N GLU A 164 19.01 -3.71 -1.84
CA GLU A 164 19.90 -2.55 -1.80
C GLU A 164 21.33 -2.90 -2.22
N GLU A 165 21.86 -4.04 -1.78
CA GLU A 165 23.16 -4.55 -2.23
C GLU A 165 23.17 -4.84 -3.74
N LYS A 166 22.14 -5.54 -4.25
CA LYS A 166 22.00 -5.81 -5.70
C LYS A 166 21.92 -4.52 -6.50
N LYS A 167 21.21 -3.52 -6.00
CA LYS A 167 21.11 -2.19 -6.63
C LYS A 167 22.46 -1.47 -6.66
N MET A 168 23.29 -1.59 -5.62
CA MET A 168 24.65 -1.03 -5.61
C MET A 168 25.56 -1.73 -6.63
N HIS A 169 25.52 -3.07 -6.68
CA HIS A 169 26.29 -3.82 -7.69
C HIS A 169 25.91 -3.43 -9.12
N LEU A 170 24.62 -3.38 -9.43
CA LEU A 170 24.15 -2.98 -10.75
C LEU A 170 24.58 -1.55 -11.14
N ARG A 171 24.64 -0.62 -10.17
CA ARG A 171 25.16 0.73 -10.41
C ARG A 171 26.63 0.72 -10.79
N LEU A 172 27.45 -0.06 -10.08
CA LEU A 172 28.87 -0.21 -10.39
C LEU A 172 29.07 -0.81 -11.79
N ASP A 173 28.30 -1.84 -12.14
CA ASP A 173 28.38 -2.47 -13.48
C ASP A 173 28.04 -1.47 -14.60
N VAL A 174 27.02 -0.63 -14.39
CA VAL A 174 26.66 0.44 -15.33
C VAL A 174 27.80 1.44 -15.50
N ASP A 175 28.46 1.84 -14.41
CA ASP A 175 29.59 2.78 -14.47
C ASP A 175 30.81 2.17 -15.19
N VAL A 176 31.08 0.88 -14.97
CA VAL A 176 32.14 0.14 -15.69
C VAL A 176 31.83 0.09 -17.19
N GLN A 177 30.62 -0.31 -17.57
CA GLN A 177 30.22 -0.34 -18.99
C GLN A 177 30.30 1.05 -19.64
N LYS A 178 29.96 2.11 -18.91
CA LYS A 178 30.08 3.49 -19.38
C LYS A 178 31.54 3.88 -19.63
N LEU A 179 32.46 3.47 -18.76
CA LEU A 179 33.90 3.73 -18.96
C LEU A 179 34.47 2.95 -20.16
N GLU A 180 34.07 1.69 -20.32
CA GLU A 180 34.49 0.86 -21.46
C GLU A 180 33.99 1.42 -22.79
N THR A 181 32.72 1.80 -22.87
CA THR A 181 32.13 2.39 -24.07
C THR A 181 32.78 3.72 -24.44
N GLU A 182 33.14 4.56 -23.46
CA GLU A 182 33.88 5.79 -23.70
C GLU A 182 35.30 5.54 -24.21
N LYS A 183 35.99 4.52 -23.68
CA LYS A 183 37.31 4.10 -24.16
C LYS A 183 37.25 3.60 -25.61
N LEU A 184 36.26 2.77 -25.93
CA LEU A 184 36.02 2.28 -27.29
C LEU A 184 35.70 3.43 -28.25
N ARG A 185 34.89 4.40 -27.83
CA ARG A 185 34.58 5.61 -28.62
C ARG A 185 35.82 6.42 -28.97
N LYS A 186 36.71 6.65 -27.98
CA LYS A 186 37.99 7.34 -28.22
C LYS A 186 38.89 6.57 -29.19
N GLY A 187 38.97 5.24 -29.04
CA GLY A 187 39.71 4.36 -29.95
C GLY A 187 39.18 4.43 -31.39
N LYS A 188 37.86 4.33 -31.56
CA LYS A 188 37.19 4.44 -32.87
C LYS A 188 37.48 5.78 -33.55
N ASN A 189 37.33 6.89 -32.83
CA ASN A 189 37.59 8.22 -33.38
C ASN A 189 39.05 8.41 -33.83
N LYS A 190 40.01 7.77 -33.16
CA LYS A 190 41.42 7.79 -33.57
C LYS A 190 41.63 6.97 -34.85
N ALA A 191 41.13 5.73 -34.88
CA ALA A 191 41.24 4.87 -36.05
C ALA A 191 40.58 5.48 -37.30
N GLU A 192 39.48 6.20 -37.13
CA GLU A 192 38.78 6.90 -38.22
C GLU A 192 39.62 8.05 -38.79
N LYS A 193 40.27 8.85 -37.93
CA LYS A 193 41.23 9.88 -38.37
C LYS A 193 42.43 9.30 -39.10
N ASP A 194 42.99 8.22 -38.57
CA ASP A 194 44.14 7.53 -39.18
C ASP A 194 43.77 6.96 -40.57
N LEU A 195 42.56 6.40 -40.70
CA LEU A 195 42.02 5.92 -41.98
C LEU A 195 41.85 7.05 -43.00
N ASP A 196 41.31 8.20 -42.58
CA ASP A 196 41.14 9.36 -43.45
C ASP A 196 42.49 9.91 -43.94
N SER A 197 43.50 9.96 -43.06
CA SER A 197 44.87 10.33 -43.44
C SER A 197 45.45 9.37 -44.47
N LEU A 198 45.35 8.06 -44.22
CA LEU A 198 45.84 7.03 -45.13
C LEU A 198 45.15 7.10 -46.50
N LYS A 199 43.84 7.40 -46.51
CA LYS A 199 43.06 7.58 -47.74
C LYS A 199 43.53 8.79 -48.56
N ILE A 200 43.96 9.87 -47.91
CA ILE A 200 44.55 11.05 -48.56
C ILE A 200 45.93 10.68 -49.15
N ASP A 201 46.78 10.00 -48.38
CA ASP A 201 48.12 9.62 -48.81
C ASP A 201 48.09 8.64 -49.99
N TYR A 202 47.19 7.66 -49.95
CA TYR A 202 46.95 6.75 -51.07
C TYR A 202 46.53 7.49 -52.34
N LYS A 203 45.63 8.49 -52.24
CA LYS A 203 45.22 9.31 -53.39
C LYS A 203 46.41 10.07 -53.98
N LYS A 204 47.26 10.66 -53.14
CA LYS A 204 48.49 11.35 -53.58
C LYS A 204 49.45 10.40 -54.27
N LEU A 205 49.75 9.25 -53.66
CA LEU A 205 50.64 8.24 -54.24
C LEU A 205 50.13 7.77 -55.61
N ARG A 206 48.83 7.49 -55.74
CA ARG A 206 48.20 7.08 -57.00
C ARG A 206 48.32 8.16 -58.08
N LEU A 207 48.18 9.44 -57.74
CA LEU A 207 48.40 10.55 -58.66
C LEU A 207 49.86 10.62 -59.10
N SER A 208 50.81 10.54 -58.15
CA SER A 208 52.24 10.53 -58.45
C SER A 208 52.65 9.37 -59.37
N MET A 209 52.13 8.16 -59.15
CA MET A 209 52.38 7.00 -60.02
C MET A 209 51.85 7.21 -61.45
N LYS A 210 50.67 7.83 -61.60
CA LYS A 210 50.14 8.19 -62.92
C LYS A 210 51.03 9.22 -63.62
N THR A 211 51.52 10.22 -62.92
CA THR A 211 52.41 11.27 -63.48
C THR A 211 53.78 10.73 -63.86
N ALA A 212 54.32 9.77 -63.11
CA ALA A 212 55.61 9.14 -63.38
C ALA A 212 55.57 8.06 -64.48
N GLY A 213 54.43 7.78 -65.10
CA GLY A 213 54.28 6.78 -66.17
C GLY A 213 54.35 5.31 -65.71
N LEU A 214 54.50 5.06 -64.40
CA LEU A 214 54.55 3.73 -63.77
C LEU A 214 53.13 3.16 -63.62
N GLY A 215 52.59 2.67 -64.74
CA GLY A 215 51.27 2.05 -64.79
C GLY A 215 50.81 1.58 -66.17
N LYS A 216 51.60 1.83 -67.22
CA LYS A 216 51.42 1.14 -68.52
C LYS A 216 52.23 -0.15 -68.50
N THR A 217 51.62 -1.24 -68.05
CA THR A 217 52.06 -2.57 -68.49
C THR A 217 51.64 -2.72 -69.96
N SER A 218 52.61 -2.94 -70.82
CA SER A 218 52.44 -3.47 -72.18
C SER A 218 51.60 -4.75 -72.14
N GLU A 219 50.84 -4.97 -73.22
CA GLU A 219 50.37 -6.28 -73.69
C GLU A 219 51.41 -7.38 -73.49
#